data_AF-A0A7S1X740-F1
#
_entry.id   AF-A0A7S1X740-F1
#
_cell.length_a   1.000
_cell.length_b   1.000
_cell.length_c   1.000
_cell.angle_alpha   90.00
_cell.angle_beta   90.00
_cell.angle_gamma   90.00
#
_symmetry.space_group_name_H-M   'P 1'
#
loop_
_entity.id
_entity.type
_entity.pdbx_description
1 polymer ?
#
loop_
_entity_poly.entity_id
_entity_poly.type
_entity_poly.pdbx_seq_one_letter_code
_entity_poly.pdbx_strand_id
1 'polypeptide(L)'
;GEGGGESGHRVERESCAVAAGEAMAARRAADGALGVNDKFAAALAGEAGPQSTAQAAADTLATRFLDEKLLHHNTFVTNGRDYRQVVLVGAATDTRPFRLPWFEGTVIYLLSPPEAHQAAAAALKSVPDAVVPRGCLLRRVGVDLQGGANISEALERCGFQGDRLSVWGLQGLNEMGLSEEAYSSLLLEISCLAAFGSQVTGEMWAKDKGTVANLLAGLGLLGHVAGLDEVAAESGRLWDVAQQKESSVETPPPQ
;
A
#
# COMPACT_ATOMS: atom_id res chain seq x y z
N GLY A 1 -1.89 -34.64 20.92
CA GLY A 1 -2.78 -33.99 19.95
C GLY A 1 -2.62 -32.51 20.13
N GLU A 2 -1.72 -31.89 19.38
CA GLU A 2 -1.35 -30.47 19.50
C GLU A 2 -1.27 -29.84 18.10
N GLY A 3 -2.31 -30.02 17.29
CA GLY A 3 -2.36 -29.49 15.91
C GLY A 3 -3.46 -28.45 15.68
N GLY A 4 -4.21 -28.05 16.71
CA GLY A 4 -5.40 -27.20 16.56
C GLY A 4 -5.17 -25.69 16.69
N GLY A 5 -4.07 -25.25 17.30
CA GLY A 5 -3.80 -23.83 17.58
C GLY A 5 -3.29 -23.04 16.36
N GLU A 6 -2.33 -23.59 15.62
CA GLU A 6 -1.77 -22.94 14.43
C GLU A 6 -2.77 -22.85 13.28
N SER A 7 -3.63 -23.87 13.10
CA SER A 7 -4.65 -23.86 12.05
C SER A 7 -5.74 -22.82 12.30
N GLY A 8 -6.12 -22.58 13.56
CA GLY A 8 -7.12 -21.57 13.92
C GLY A 8 -6.61 -20.15 13.69
N HIS A 9 -5.40 -19.84 14.19
CA HIS A 9 -4.78 -18.54 13.99
C HIS A 9 -4.47 -18.23 12.52
N ARG A 10 -4.13 -19.26 11.73
CA ARG A 10 -3.92 -19.09 10.30
C ARG A 10 -5.22 -18.72 9.59
N VAL A 11 -6.32 -19.44 9.83
CA VAL A 11 -7.62 -19.15 9.20
C VAL A 11 -8.16 -17.77 9.60
N GLU A 12 -7.94 -17.34 10.85
CA GLU A 12 -8.30 -15.99 11.31
C GLU A 12 -7.48 -14.90 10.60
N ARG A 13 -6.18 -15.11 10.39
CA ARG A 13 -5.32 -14.18 9.62
C ARG A 13 -5.70 -14.14 8.13
N GLU A 14 -6.01 -15.30 7.55
CA GLU A 14 -6.45 -15.44 6.16
C GLU A 14 -7.73 -14.61 5.91
N SER A 15 -8.70 -14.68 6.84
CA SER A 15 -9.92 -13.87 6.82
C SER A 15 -9.64 -12.36 6.98
N CYS A 16 -8.69 -11.99 7.84
CA CYS A 16 -8.33 -10.60 8.11
C CYS A 16 -7.72 -9.90 6.89
N ALA A 17 -6.82 -10.56 6.15
CA ALA A 17 -6.18 -9.96 4.98
C ALA A 17 -7.17 -9.70 3.82
N VAL A 18 -8.14 -10.60 3.62
CA VAL A 18 -9.23 -10.41 2.65
C VAL A 18 -10.07 -9.20 3.06
N ALA A 19 -10.55 -9.16 4.30
CA ALA A 19 -11.39 -8.08 4.82
C ALA A 19 -10.68 -6.72 4.77
N ALA A 20 -9.39 -6.67 5.13
CA ALA A 20 -8.58 -5.45 5.04
C ALA A 20 -8.48 -4.95 3.59
N GLY A 21 -8.21 -5.85 2.64
CA GLY A 21 -8.14 -5.52 1.23
C GLY A 21 -9.46 -5.02 0.65
N GLU A 22 -10.58 -5.66 1.02
CA GLU A 22 -11.93 -5.29 0.61
C GLU A 22 -12.36 -3.93 1.21
N ALA A 23 -12.02 -3.67 2.47
CA ALA A 23 -12.25 -2.38 3.09
C ALA A 23 -11.46 -1.29 2.35
N MET A 24 -10.18 -1.49 2.08
CA MET A 24 -9.36 -0.54 1.31
C MET A 24 -9.89 -0.29 -0.10
N ALA A 25 -10.45 -1.30 -0.76
CA ALA A 25 -11.10 -1.14 -2.05
C ALA A 25 -12.40 -0.33 -1.94
N ALA A 26 -13.22 -0.58 -0.92
CA ALA A 26 -14.44 0.18 -0.68
C ALA A 26 -14.15 1.68 -0.41
N ARG A 27 -13.08 1.98 0.32
CA ARG A 27 -12.61 3.37 0.54
C ARG A 27 -12.21 4.06 -0.76
N ARG A 28 -11.39 3.40 -1.58
CA ARG A 28 -11.02 3.92 -2.92
C ARG A 28 -12.22 4.08 -3.85
N ALA A 29 -13.23 3.22 -3.73
CA ALA A 29 -14.45 3.33 -4.53
C ALA A 29 -15.33 4.52 -4.11
N ALA A 30 -15.37 4.85 -2.82
CA ALA A 30 -16.07 6.03 -2.31
C ALA A 30 -15.34 7.33 -2.68
N ASP A 31 -14.02 7.26 -2.87
CA ASP A 31 -13.16 8.40 -3.18
C ASP A 31 -13.23 8.82 -4.66
N GLY A 32 -14.26 9.58 -5.02
CA GLY A 32 -14.30 10.32 -6.29
C GLY A 32 -13.57 11.68 -6.27
N ALA A 33 -13.06 12.10 -5.11
CA ALA A 33 -12.92 13.53 -4.78
C ALA A 33 -11.55 14.20 -5.06
N LEU A 34 -10.52 13.48 -5.51
CA LEU A 34 -9.16 14.05 -5.62
C LEU A 34 -8.40 13.68 -6.90
N GLY A 35 -9.11 13.18 -7.93
CA GLY A 35 -8.51 12.84 -9.23
C GLY A 35 -7.94 11.42 -9.32
N VAL A 36 -8.05 10.63 -8.25
CA VAL A 36 -7.84 9.18 -8.31
C VAL A 36 -9.09 8.57 -8.96
N ASN A 37 -9.07 8.40 -10.28
CA ASN A 37 -10.16 7.73 -11.00
C ASN A 37 -9.97 6.20 -10.90
N ASP A 38 -10.40 5.61 -9.79
CA ASP A 38 -10.34 4.17 -9.56
C ASP A 38 -11.68 3.49 -9.86
N LYS A 39 -11.99 3.35 -11.16
CA LYS A 39 -13.22 2.67 -11.61
C LYS A 39 -13.29 1.17 -11.26
N PHE A 40 -12.18 0.57 -10.85
CA PHE A 40 -12.08 -0.86 -10.56
C PHE A 40 -12.30 -1.19 -9.08
N ALA A 41 -12.09 -0.21 -8.20
CA ALA A 41 -12.22 -0.37 -6.75
C ALA A 41 -13.60 -0.90 -6.33
N ALA A 42 -14.68 -0.42 -6.97
CA ALA A 42 -16.04 -0.82 -6.61
C ALA A 42 -16.31 -2.32 -6.78
N ALA A 43 -15.66 -2.98 -7.75
CA ALA A 43 -15.82 -4.42 -7.95
C ALA A 43 -15.08 -5.25 -6.90
N LEU A 44 -14.07 -4.65 -6.25
CA LEU A 44 -13.24 -5.27 -5.21
C LEU A 44 -13.70 -4.88 -3.79
N ALA A 45 -14.68 -4.00 -3.69
CA ALA A 45 -15.19 -3.47 -2.43
C ALA A 45 -16.05 -4.52 -1.72
N GLY A 46 -15.74 -4.77 -0.45
CA GLY A 46 -16.64 -5.44 0.49
C GLY A 46 -17.36 -4.43 1.37
N GLU A 47 -17.81 -4.86 2.54
CA GLU A 47 -18.38 -3.95 3.54
C GLU A 47 -17.27 -3.08 4.14
N ALA A 48 -17.30 -1.77 3.84
CA ALA A 48 -16.48 -0.81 4.56
C ALA A 48 -17.05 -0.62 5.97
N GLY A 49 -16.22 -0.84 7.00
CA GLY A 49 -16.53 -0.36 8.35
C GLY A 49 -16.68 1.17 8.39
N PRO A 50 -17.31 1.72 9.44
CA PRO A 50 -17.47 3.18 9.58
C PRO A 50 -16.11 3.88 9.61
N GLN A 51 -15.97 4.93 8.82
CA GLN A 51 -14.74 5.71 8.70
C GLN A 51 -15.00 7.19 8.94
N SER A 52 -14.07 7.85 9.64
CA SER A 52 -14.12 9.28 9.81
C SER A 52 -13.78 10.00 8.51
N THR A 53 -14.30 11.21 8.33
CA THR A 53 -13.96 12.06 7.17
C THR A 53 -12.46 12.35 7.08
N ALA A 54 -11.78 12.47 8.22
CA ALA A 54 -10.34 12.69 8.28
C ALA A 54 -9.55 11.47 7.77
N GLN A 55 -9.95 10.26 8.14
CA GLN A 55 -9.29 9.05 7.64
C GLN A 55 -9.53 8.88 6.15
N ALA A 56 -10.74 9.15 5.65
CA ALA A 56 -11.02 9.05 4.21
C ALA A 56 -10.12 10.00 3.42
N ALA A 57 -10.00 11.26 3.87
CA ALA A 57 -9.10 12.23 3.25
C ALA A 57 -7.62 11.79 3.28
N ALA A 58 -7.19 11.14 4.37
CA ALA A 58 -5.85 10.59 4.49
C ALA A 58 -5.58 9.48 3.46
N ASP A 59 -6.48 8.52 3.36
CA ASP A 59 -6.37 7.39 2.43
C ASP A 59 -6.37 7.88 0.97
N THR A 60 -7.19 8.89 0.64
CA THR A 60 -7.17 9.46 -0.71
C THR A 60 -5.84 10.16 -1.02
N LEU A 61 -5.31 10.92 -0.06
CA LEU A 61 -4.04 11.63 -0.23
C LEU A 61 -2.89 10.65 -0.39
N ALA A 62 -2.83 9.64 0.47
CA ALA A 62 -1.82 8.59 0.38
C ALA A 62 -1.91 7.86 -0.96
N THR A 63 -3.13 7.52 -1.42
CA THR A 63 -3.34 6.87 -2.71
C THR A 63 -2.76 7.70 -3.85
N ARG A 64 -3.08 9.01 -3.88
CA ARG A 64 -2.57 9.94 -4.89
C ARG A 64 -1.05 10.11 -4.80
N PHE A 65 -0.52 10.30 -3.60
CA PHE A 65 0.91 10.47 -3.37
C PHE A 65 1.70 9.26 -3.88
N LEU A 66 1.24 8.05 -3.55
CA LEU A 66 1.85 6.82 -4.07
C LEU A 66 1.75 6.74 -5.59
N ASP A 67 0.60 7.04 -6.20
CA ASP A 67 0.45 7.03 -7.65
C ASP A 67 1.47 7.95 -8.34
N GLU A 68 1.59 9.19 -7.85
CA GLU A 68 2.51 10.19 -8.38
C GLU A 68 3.97 9.75 -8.24
N LYS A 69 4.38 9.23 -7.07
CA LYS A 69 5.76 8.77 -6.84
C LYS A 69 6.10 7.52 -7.64
N LEU A 70 5.20 6.54 -7.70
CA LEU A 70 5.39 5.32 -8.48
C LEU A 70 5.56 5.63 -9.97
N LEU A 71 4.71 6.49 -10.53
CA LEU A 71 4.82 6.91 -11.93
C LEU A 71 6.06 7.77 -12.19
N HIS A 72 6.38 8.69 -11.29
CA HIS A 72 7.58 9.51 -11.41
C HIS A 72 8.84 8.64 -11.53
N HIS A 73 9.00 7.63 -10.67
CA HIS A 73 10.17 6.74 -10.75
C HIS A 73 10.10 5.80 -11.96
N ASN A 74 8.93 5.25 -12.29
CA ASN A 74 8.78 4.35 -13.44
C ASN A 74 9.09 5.03 -14.79
N THR A 75 8.92 6.36 -14.88
CA THR A 75 9.24 7.14 -16.08
C THR A 75 10.68 7.66 -16.11
N PHE A 76 11.42 7.58 -15.00
CA PHE A 76 12.77 8.11 -14.87
C PHE A 76 13.84 7.08 -15.28
N VAL A 77 14.93 7.58 -15.86
CA VAL A 77 16.13 6.80 -16.19
C VAL A 77 17.33 7.46 -15.51
N THR A 78 18.11 6.69 -14.76
CA THR A 78 19.27 7.17 -14.00
C THR A 78 20.51 6.35 -14.32
N ASN A 79 21.57 7.00 -14.80
CA ASN A 79 22.83 6.33 -15.19
C ASN A 79 22.62 5.12 -16.12
N GLY A 80 21.69 5.23 -17.08
CA GLY A 80 21.34 4.15 -18.00
C GLY A 80 20.54 2.99 -17.39
N ARG A 81 20.09 3.11 -16.13
CA ARG A 81 19.22 2.16 -15.43
C ARG A 81 17.80 2.73 -15.31
N ASP A 82 16.80 1.87 -15.32
CA ASP A 82 15.39 2.24 -15.23
C ASP A 82 14.63 1.43 -14.17
N TYR A 83 13.49 1.97 -13.71
CA TYR A 83 12.66 1.35 -12.67
C TYR A 83 11.53 0.51 -13.31
N ARG A 84 11.91 -0.66 -13.86
CA ARG A 84 10.95 -1.59 -14.51
C ARG A 84 10.37 -2.63 -13.57
N GLN A 85 10.76 -2.65 -12.30
CA GLN A 85 10.17 -3.51 -11.28
C GLN A 85 9.39 -2.66 -10.30
N VAL A 86 8.07 -2.81 -10.28
CA VAL A 86 7.16 -2.14 -9.35
C VAL A 86 6.66 -3.18 -8.36
N VAL A 87 6.86 -2.95 -7.07
CA VAL A 87 6.40 -3.88 -6.03
C VAL A 87 5.40 -3.17 -5.13
N LEU A 88 4.19 -3.70 -5.02
CA LEU A 88 3.12 -3.15 -4.19
C LEU A 88 2.83 -4.12 -3.05
N VAL A 89 2.96 -3.66 -1.81
CA VAL A 89 2.83 -4.48 -0.59
C VAL A 89 1.45 -4.27 0.02
N GLY A 90 0.81 -5.36 0.45
CA GLY A 90 -0.59 -5.33 0.93
C GLY A 90 -1.60 -5.13 -0.19
N ALA A 91 -1.22 -5.49 -1.42
CA ALA A 91 -1.82 -4.98 -2.64
C ALA A 91 -2.74 -5.97 -3.39
N ALA A 92 -3.36 -6.95 -2.71
CA ALA A 92 -4.24 -7.94 -3.37
C ALA A 92 -5.36 -7.29 -4.17
N THR A 93 -6.01 -6.28 -3.59
CA THR A 93 -7.09 -5.49 -4.19
C THR A 93 -6.58 -4.21 -4.87
N ASP A 94 -5.27 -4.00 -4.98
CA ASP A 94 -4.72 -2.82 -5.63
C ASP A 94 -5.04 -2.83 -7.15
N THR A 95 -5.53 -1.71 -7.65
CA THR A 95 -6.00 -1.52 -9.03
C THR A 95 -5.04 -0.69 -9.86
N ARG A 96 -3.96 -0.15 -9.27
CA ARG A 96 -2.87 0.55 -9.97
C ARG A 96 -2.35 -0.22 -11.18
N PRO A 97 -2.23 -1.56 -11.18
CA PRO A 97 -1.82 -2.30 -12.38
C PRO A 97 -2.70 -2.04 -13.61
N PHE A 98 -3.97 -1.73 -13.40
CA PHE A 98 -4.97 -1.58 -14.46
C PHE A 98 -5.25 -0.11 -14.80
N ARG A 99 -5.06 0.82 -13.86
CA ARG A 99 -5.42 2.24 -14.04
C ARG A 99 -4.25 3.19 -14.26
N LEU A 100 -3.03 2.83 -13.85
CA LEU A 100 -1.86 3.68 -14.05
C LEU A 100 -1.20 3.41 -15.42
N PRO A 101 -0.71 4.44 -16.12
CA PRO A 101 -0.08 4.33 -17.44
C PRO A 101 1.37 3.86 -17.32
N TRP A 102 1.57 2.62 -16.89
CA TRP A 102 2.91 2.03 -16.74
C TRP A 102 3.69 2.02 -18.04
N PHE A 103 4.98 2.33 -17.96
CA PHE A 103 5.88 2.31 -19.11
C PHE A 103 6.13 0.87 -19.59
N GLU A 104 6.32 0.68 -20.90
CA GLU A 104 6.52 -0.64 -21.49
C GLU A 104 7.71 -1.40 -20.86
N GLY A 105 7.57 -2.70 -20.67
CA GLY A 105 8.55 -3.55 -19.99
C GLY A 105 8.45 -3.55 -18.47
N THR A 106 7.49 -2.84 -17.88
CA THR A 106 7.27 -2.83 -16.43
C THR A 106 6.66 -4.16 -15.95
N VAL A 107 7.27 -4.77 -14.94
CA VAL A 107 6.71 -5.90 -14.20
C VAL A 107 6.22 -5.40 -12.85
N ILE A 108 4.96 -5.69 -12.55
CA ILE A 108 4.27 -5.25 -11.35
C ILE A 108 4.02 -6.48 -10.46
N TYR A 109 4.56 -6.45 -9.26
CA TYR A 109 4.45 -7.50 -8.26
C TYR A 109 3.46 -7.05 -7.18
N LEU A 110 2.40 -7.81 -6.95
CA LEU A 110 1.45 -7.59 -5.86
C LEU A 110 1.75 -8.58 -4.75
N LEU A 111 2.21 -8.10 -3.60
CA LEU A 111 2.52 -8.92 -2.43
C LEU A 111 1.32 -8.90 -1.49
N SER A 112 0.77 -10.07 -1.25
CA SER A 112 -0.32 -10.29 -0.29
C SER A 112 -0.49 -11.78 -0.05
N PRO A 113 -1.21 -12.17 1.00
CA PRO A 113 -1.51 -13.57 1.23
C PRO A 113 -2.29 -14.20 0.05
N PRO A 114 -2.06 -15.49 -0.26
CA PRO A 114 -2.68 -16.18 -1.41
C PRO A 114 -4.22 -16.08 -1.48
N GLU A 115 -4.89 -16.14 -0.35
CA GLU A 115 -6.35 -16.05 -0.20
C GLU A 115 -6.89 -14.68 -0.61
N ALA A 116 -6.18 -13.59 -0.27
CA ALA A 116 -6.53 -12.24 -0.69
C ALA A 116 -6.40 -12.10 -2.21
N HIS A 117 -5.38 -12.72 -2.81
CA HIS A 117 -5.25 -12.79 -4.27
C HIS A 117 -6.38 -13.58 -4.92
N GLN A 118 -6.83 -14.69 -4.32
CA GLN A 118 -7.93 -15.50 -4.84
C GLN A 118 -9.25 -14.73 -4.80
N ALA A 119 -9.57 -14.06 -3.69
CA ALA A 119 -10.74 -13.21 -3.55
C ALA A 119 -10.74 -12.08 -4.59
N ALA A 120 -9.64 -11.33 -4.69
CA ALA A 120 -9.49 -10.24 -5.65
C ALA A 120 -9.62 -10.72 -7.11
N ALA A 121 -9.01 -11.87 -7.44
CA ALA A 121 -9.10 -12.46 -8.77
C ALA A 121 -10.53 -12.92 -9.12
N ALA A 122 -11.29 -13.44 -8.14
CA ALA A 122 -12.69 -13.81 -8.34
C ALA A 122 -13.56 -12.57 -8.61
N ALA A 123 -13.37 -11.51 -7.84
CA ALA A 123 -14.11 -10.26 -7.96
C ALA A 123 -13.87 -9.57 -9.33
N LEU A 124 -12.61 -9.51 -9.77
CA LEU A 124 -12.21 -8.89 -11.05
C LEU A 124 -12.72 -9.62 -12.30
N LYS A 125 -13.22 -10.86 -12.20
CA LYS A 125 -13.85 -11.55 -13.36
C LYS A 125 -15.05 -10.81 -13.93
N SER A 126 -15.70 -9.97 -13.11
CA SER A 126 -16.85 -9.15 -13.51
C SER A 126 -16.45 -7.87 -14.26
N VAL A 127 -15.15 -7.59 -14.39
CA VAL A 127 -14.60 -6.31 -14.88
C VAL A 127 -13.69 -6.57 -16.09
N PRO A 128 -14.26 -6.61 -17.31
CA PRO A 128 -13.53 -7.06 -18.51
C PRO A 128 -12.42 -6.10 -18.97
N ASP A 129 -12.44 -4.85 -18.52
CA ASP A 129 -11.45 -3.83 -18.85
C ASP A 129 -10.33 -3.69 -17.80
N ALA A 130 -10.32 -4.53 -16.75
CA ALA A 130 -9.21 -4.64 -15.80
C ALA A 130 -8.02 -5.40 -16.41
N VAL A 131 -7.37 -4.75 -17.39
CA VAL A 131 -6.26 -5.29 -18.15
C VAL A 131 -5.03 -4.42 -17.92
N VAL A 132 -3.87 -5.04 -17.70
CA VAL A 132 -2.61 -4.29 -17.57
C VAL A 132 -2.20 -3.66 -18.91
N PRO A 133 -1.51 -2.50 -18.90
CA PRO A 133 -1.00 -1.87 -20.11
C PRO A 133 -0.18 -2.82 -20.99
N ARG A 134 -0.24 -2.63 -22.31
CA ARG A 134 0.49 -3.46 -23.27
C ARG A 134 1.99 -3.45 -22.95
N GLY A 135 2.60 -4.63 -23.02
CA GLY A 135 4.04 -4.80 -22.75
C GLY A 135 4.40 -4.72 -21.25
N CYS A 136 3.42 -4.61 -20.35
CA CYS A 136 3.60 -4.78 -18.92
C CYS A 136 3.16 -6.17 -18.47
N LEU A 137 3.66 -6.61 -17.31
CA LEU A 137 3.32 -7.89 -16.70
C LEU A 137 2.83 -7.71 -15.27
N LEU A 138 1.80 -8.45 -14.89
CA LEU A 138 1.34 -8.55 -13.50
C LEU A 138 1.78 -9.89 -12.91
N ARG A 139 2.27 -9.86 -11.67
CA ARG A 139 2.65 -11.04 -10.88
C ARG A 139 2.03 -10.92 -9.49
N ARG A 140 1.20 -11.90 -9.13
CA ARG A 140 0.64 -12.02 -7.77
C ARG A 140 1.57 -12.91 -6.97
N VAL A 141 2.14 -12.36 -5.91
CA VAL A 141 3.14 -13.01 -5.07
C VAL A 141 2.49 -13.30 -3.72
N GLY A 142 2.24 -14.59 -3.48
CA GLY A 142 1.57 -15.09 -2.30
C GLY A 142 2.53 -15.13 -1.12
N VAL A 143 2.43 -14.17 -0.20
CA VAL A 143 3.27 -14.06 1.00
C VAL A 143 2.42 -13.58 2.18
N ASP A 144 2.62 -14.20 3.35
CA ASP A 144 2.17 -13.60 4.60
C ASP A 144 3.12 -12.44 4.92
N LEU A 145 2.61 -11.28 5.30
CA LEU A 145 3.43 -10.12 5.66
C LEU A 145 3.75 -10.10 7.17
N GLN A 146 3.07 -10.94 7.96
CA GLN A 146 3.23 -11.01 9.41
C GLN A 146 4.36 -11.98 9.80
N GLY A 147 5.55 -11.46 10.06
CA GLY A 147 6.64 -12.17 10.74
C GLY A 147 7.48 -13.10 9.86
N GLY A 148 8.70 -12.66 9.52
CA GLY A 148 9.75 -13.52 8.95
C GLY A 148 9.41 -14.16 7.60
N ALA A 149 8.62 -13.47 6.79
CA ALA A 149 8.18 -13.93 5.50
C ALA A 149 9.35 -14.16 4.54
N ASN A 150 9.33 -15.23 3.75
CA ASN A 150 10.31 -15.44 2.67
C ASN A 150 9.94 -14.57 1.44
N ILE A 151 9.84 -13.24 1.62
CA ILE A 151 9.44 -12.32 0.54
C ILE A 151 10.46 -12.39 -0.59
N SER A 152 11.75 -12.40 -0.26
CA SER A 152 12.84 -12.55 -1.22
C SER A 152 12.65 -13.78 -2.13
N GLU A 153 12.53 -14.97 -1.54
CA GLU A 153 12.38 -16.22 -2.29
C GLU A 153 11.11 -16.22 -3.16
N ALA A 154 9.99 -15.72 -2.62
CA ALA A 154 8.72 -15.66 -3.34
C ALA A 154 8.79 -14.70 -4.55
N LEU A 155 9.46 -13.55 -4.39
CA LEU A 155 9.69 -12.58 -5.44
C LEU A 155 10.63 -13.12 -6.53
N GLU A 156 11.75 -13.73 -6.15
CA GLU A 156 12.71 -14.34 -7.07
C GLU A 156 12.06 -15.44 -7.91
N ARG A 157 11.23 -16.31 -7.29
CA ARG A 157 10.43 -17.33 -8.00
C ARG A 157 9.46 -16.71 -9.01
N CYS A 158 9.00 -15.48 -8.77
CA CYS A 158 8.16 -14.72 -9.70
C CYS A 158 8.97 -13.90 -10.74
N GLY A 159 10.30 -14.01 -10.72
CA GLY A 159 11.22 -13.38 -11.67
C GLY A 159 11.69 -11.99 -11.28
N PHE A 160 11.54 -11.59 -10.01
CA PHE A 160 12.17 -10.38 -9.49
C PHE A 160 13.71 -10.51 -9.54
N GLN A 161 14.39 -9.43 -9.87
CA GLN A 161 15.85 -9.36 -10.00
C GLN A 161 16.41 -8.30 -9.06
N GLY A 162 17.09 -8.72 -8.00
CA GLY A 162 17.66 -7.83 -6.97
C GLY A 162 18.80 -6.94 -7.45
N ASP A 163 19.35 -7.19 -8.63
CA ASP A 163 20.39 -6.36 -9.27
C ASP A 163 19.80 -5.22 -10.14
N ARG A 164 18.48 -5.21 -10.36
CA ARG A 164 17.78 -4.16 -11.11
C ARG A 164 17.08 -3.18 -10.18
N LEU A 165 16.98 -1.92 -10.62
CA LEU A 165 16.27 -0.90 -9.87
C LEU A 165 14.78 -1.25 -9.75
N SER A 166 14.26 -1.04 -8.54
CA SER A 166 12.86 -1.30 -8.20
C SER A 166 12.24 -0.11 -7.50
N VAL A 167 10.93 0.04 -7.62
CA VAL A 167 10.13 1.02 -6.88
C VAL A 167 9.07 0.27 -6.07
N TRP A 168 9.00 0.57 -4.78
CA TRP A 168 8.15 -0.12 -3.81
C TRP A 168 7.08 0.83 -3.28
N GLY A 169 5.83 0.39 -3.31
CA GLY A 169 4.66 1.08 -2.76
C GLY A 169 4.11 0.31 -1.56
N LEU A 170 4.05 0.95 -0.40
CA LEU A 170 3.51 0.37 0.84
C LEU A 170 2.26 1.16 1.24
N GLN A 171 1.09 0.53 1.20
CA GLN A 171 -0.18 1.18 1.54
C GLN A 171 -1.12 0.19 2.22
N GLY A 172 -1.94 0.66 3.18
CA GLY A 172 -2.93 -0.18 3.82
C GLY A 172 -2.35 -1.25 4.77
N LEU A 173 -1.08 -1.15 5.13
CA LEU A 173 -0.41 -2.15 5.97
C LEU A 173 -0.94 -2.12 7.42
N ASN A 174 -1.39 -0.95 7.88
CA ASN A 174 -2.02 -0.77 9.18
C ASN A 174 -3.36 -1.50 9.27
N GLU A 175 -4.16 -1.47 8.21
CA GLU A 175 -5.42 -2.20 8.08
C GLU A 175 -5.22 -3.71 8.09
N MET A 176 -4.08 -4.18 7.61
CA MET A 176 -3.66 -5.59 7.72
C MET A 176 -3.16 -5.97 9.12
N GLY A 177 -3.18 -5.03 10.06
CA GLY A 177 -2.73 -5.23 11.44
C GLY A 177 -1.22 -5.41 11.56
N LEU A 178 -0.43 -4.87 10.62
CA LEU A 178 1.02 -5.01 10.64
C LEU A 178 1.59 -4.23 11.84
N SER A 179 2.35 -4.90 12.70
CA SER A 179 3.00 -4.25 13.86
C SER A 179 4.17 -3.36 13.41
N GLU A 180 4.64 -2.47 14.29
CA GLU A 180 5.82 -1.64 14.03
C GLU A 180 7.07 -2.49 13.77
N GLU A 181 7.23 -3.60 14.51
CA GLU A 181 8.33 -4.55 14.32
C GLU A 181 8.22 -5.29 12.98
N ALA A 182 7.01 -5.66 12.57
CA ALA A 182 6.76 -6.29 11.28
C ALA A 182 7.04 -5.31 10.13
N TYR A 183 6.66 -4.03 10.28
CA TYR A 183 6.98 -2.97 9.32
C TYR A 183 8.50 -2.75 9.22
N SER A 184 9.20 -2.70 10.36
CA SER A 184 10.67 -2.60 10.42
C SER A 184 11.35 -3.77 9.72
N SER A 185 10.88 -5.00 10.00
CA SER A 185 11.39 -6.22 9.37
C SER A 185 11.17 -6.23 7.86
N LEU A 186 10.00 -5.78 7.41
CA LEU A 186 9.68 -5.62 5.99
C LEU A 186 10.63 -4.64 5.31
N LEU A 187 10.85 -3.46 5.90
CA LEU A 187 11.78 -2.46 5.34
C LEU A 187 13.22 -2.99 5.28
N LEU A 188 13.66 -3.74 6.29
CA LEU A 188 14.97 -4.38 6.30
C LEU A 188 15.10 -5.45 5.21
N GLU A 189 14.06 -6.25 5.00
CA GLU A 189 14.08 -7.26 3.92
C GLU A 189 14.10 -6.60 2.54
N ILE A 190 13.31 -5.54 2.33
CA ILE A 190 13.34 -4.74 1.11
C ILE A 190 14.74 -4.16 0.86
N SER A 191 15.40 -3.62 1.90
CA SER A 191 16.73 -3.02 1.75
C SER A 191 17.81 -4.05 1.42
N CYS A 192 17.67 -5.29 1.88
CA CYS A 192 18.55 -6.39 1.53
C CYS A 192 18.32 -6.90 0.10
N LEU A 193 17.07 -6.88 -0.37
CA LEU A 193 16.67 -7.44 -1.65
C LEU A 193 16.85 -6.46 -2.83
N ALA A 194 16.62 -5.18 -2.62
CA ALA A 194 16.56 -4.19 -3.68
C ALA A 194 17.94 -3.64 -4.07
N ALA A 195 18.17 -3.43 -5.37
CA ALA A 195 19.41 -2.83 -5.86
C ALA A 195 19.62 -1.42 -5.28
N PHE A 196 20.89 -1.04 -5.07
CA PHE A 196 21.25 0.31 -4.66
C PHE A 196 20.68 1.38 -5.62
N GLY A 197 19.92 2.31 -5.06
CA GLY A 197 19.18 3.35 -5.79
C GLY A 197 17.70 3.03 -6.01
N SER A 198 17.23 1.84 -5.62
CA SER A 198 15.81 1.50 -5.55
C SER A 198 15.08 2.44 -4.59
N GLN A 199 13.78 2.62 -4.81
CA GLN A 199 12.97 3.60 -4.09
C GLN A 199 11.86 2.89 -3.32
N VAL A 200 11.58 3.36 -2.11
CA VAL A 200 10.48 2.88 -1.27
C VAL A 200 9.62 4.08 -0.90
N THR A 201 8.31 3.96 -1.06
CA THR A 201 7.36 5.01 -0.73
C THR A 201 6.14 4.36 -0.09
N GLY A 202 5.64 4.95 0.99
CA GLY A 202 4.45 4.41 1.64
C GLY A 202 3.91 5.29 2.75
N GLU A 203 2.83 4.80 3.34
CA GLU A 203 2.22 5.36 4.54
C GLU A 203 2.44 4.45 5.75
N MET A 204 2.50 5.04 6.93
CA MET A 204 2.62 4.33 8.20
C MET A 204 1.94 5.18 9.27
N TRP A 205 1.11 4.57 10.12
CA TRP A 205 0.68 5.27 11.33
C TRP A 205 1.79 5.24 12.36
N ALA A 206 2.16 6.42 12.83
CA ALA A 206 3.14 6.60 13.87
C ALA A 206 2.67 7.69 14.83
N LYS A 207 3.19 7.65 16.05
CA LYS A 207 2.91 8.67 17.06
C LYS A 207 3.36 10.06 16.59
N ASP A 208 4.52 10.13 15.96
CA ASP A 208 5.11 11.35 15.41
C ASP A 208 6.11 11.01 14.29
N LYS A 209 6.52 12.05 13.54
CA LYS A 209 7.48 11.92 12.42
C LYS A 209 8.85 11.42 12.89
N GLY A 210 9.23 11.74 14.13
CA GLY A 210 10.51 11.34 14.72
C GLY A 210 10.62 9.82 14.89
N THR A 211 9.53 9.15 15.28
CA THR A 211 9.47 7.68 15.32
C THR A 211 9.84 7.06 13.97
N VAL A 212 9.20 7.53 12.89
CA VAL A 212 9.45 7.01 11.53
C VAL A 212 10.86 7.36 11.07
N ALA A 213 11.33 8.58 11.33
CA ALA A 213 12.68 9.00 10.96
C ALA A 213 13.76 8.16 11.67
N ASN A 214 13.56 7.85 12.96
CA ASN A 214 14.46 6.99 13.73
C ASN A 214 14.44 5.55 13.21
N LEU A 215 13.28 5.03 12.82
CA LEU A 215 13.16 3.72 12.18
C LEU A 215 13.98 3.66 10.89
N LEU A 216 13.81 4.63 9.99
CA LEU A 216 14.56 4.70 8.73
C LEU A 216 16.07 4.82 8.98
N ALA A 217 16.47 5.69 9.91
CA ALA A 217 17.88 5.86 10.27
C ALA A 217 18.50 4.58 10.87
N GLY A 218 17.75 3.86 11.71
CA GLY A 218 18.18 2.58 12.29
C GLY A 218 18.39 1.49 11.24
N LEU A 219 17.68 1.56 10.12
CA LEU A 219 17.83 0.66 8.98
C LEU A 219 18.85 1.16 7.93
N GLY A 220 19.50 2.31 8.17
CA GLY A 220 20.43 2.92 7.22
C GLY A 220 19.77 3.45 5.94
N LEU A 221 18.46 3.67 5.96
CA LEU A 221 17.70 4.17 4.82
C LEU A 221 17.77 5.70 4.75
N LEU A 222 18.14 6.23 3.59
CA LEU A 222 18.04 7.65 3.29
C LEU A 222 16.59 7.93 2.85
N GLY A 223 15.88 8.79 3.59
CA GLY A 223 14.48 9.05 3.31
C GLY A 223 13.98 10.39 3.84
N HIS A 224 12.85 10.81 3.28
CA HIS A 224 12.09 11.98 3.72
C HIS A 224 10.80 11.51 4.39
N VAL A 225 10.57 11.96 5.62
CA VAL A 225 9.32 11.71 6.35
C VAL A 225 8.50 12.98 6.32
N ALA A 226 7.34 12.92 5.68
CA ALA A 226 6.37 14.00 5.64
C ALA A 226 5.14 13.62 6.45
N GLY A 227 4.52 14.61 7.10
CA GLY A 227 3.19 14.42 7.65
C GLY A 227 2.14 14.59 6.57
N LEU A 228 0.95 14.02 6.80
CA LEU A 228 -0.19 14.17 5.90
C LEU A 228 -0.52 15.66 5.63
N ASP A 229 -0.29 16.49 6.64
CA ASP A 229 -0.44 17.93 6.62
C ASP A 229 0.43 18.62 5.57
N GLU A 230 1.71 18.26 5.55
CA GLU A 230 2.69 18.79 4.61
C GLU A 230 2.40 18.29 3.19
N VAL A 231 2.10 17.00 3.03
CA VAL A 231 1.81 16.41 1.71
C VAL A 231 0.59 17.06 1.07
N ALA A 232 -0.44 17.36 1.84
CA ALA A 232 -1.63 18.00 1.30
C ALA A 232 -1.40 19.50 1.01
N ALA A 233 -0.56 20.19 1.78
CA ALA A 233 -0.13 21.55 1.46
C ALA A 233 0.69 21.61 0.15
N GLU A 234 1.64 20.69 -0.04
CA GLU A 234 2.41 20.56 -1.29
C GLU A 234 1.53 20.24 -2.50
N SER A 235 0.45 19.49 -2.29
CA SER A 235 -0.54 19.16 -3.32
C SER A 235 -1.45 20.33 -3.71
N GLY A 236 -1.27 21.52 -3.11
CA GLY A 236 -2.03 22.74 -3.40
C GLY A 236 -3.47 22.70 -2.91
N ARG A 237 -3.81 21.83 -1.95
CA ARG A 237 -5.15 21.72 -1.36
C ARG A 237 -5.07 21.93 0.16
N LEU A 238 -5.64 23.05 0.63
CA LEU A 238 -5.83 23.31 2.05
C LEU A 238 -6.79 22.26 2.61
N TRP A 239 -6.31 21.45 3.55
CA TRP A 239 -7.10 20.56 4.36
C TRP A 239 -7.28 21.23 5.72
N ASP A 240 -8.51 21.33 6.20
CA ASP A 240 -8.84 21.78 7.56
C ASP A 240 -8.88 20.57 8.52
N VAL A 241 -7.83 19.75 8.61
CA VAL A 241 -7.72 18.76 9.72
C VAL A 241 -7.32 19.48 11.02
N ALA A 242 -6.94 20.76 10.94
CA ALA A 242 -6.74 21.63 12.10
C ALA A 242 -8.06 22.02 12.83
N GLN A 243 -9.24 21.94 12.20
CA GLN A 243 -10.48 22.38 12.85
C GLN A 243 -11.16 21.34 13.76
N GLN A 244 -10.62 20.11 13.89
CA GLN A 244 -11.17 19.12 14.83
C GLN A 244 -10.53 19.14 16.23
N LYS A 245 -9.52 19.99 16.47
CA LYS A 245 -8.93 20.13 17.81
C LYS A 245 -9.71 21.03 18.78
N GLU A 246 -10.79 21.69 18.36
CA GLU A 246 -11.52 22.65 19.21
C GLU A 246 -13.05 22.47 19.34
N SER A 247 -13.64 21.35 18.90
CA SER A 247 -15.10 21.15 19.06
C SER A 247 -15.50 20.18 20.18
N SER A 248 -14.67 20.02 21.21
CA SER A 248 -15.06 19.37 22.46
C SER A 248 -14.92 20.37 23.61
N VAL A 249 -16.02 20.59 24.32
CA VAL A 249 -16.24 21.50 25.45
C VAL A 249 -16.81 22.88 25.07
N GLU A 250 -18.14 22.91 24.86
CA GLU A 250 -18.99 23.91 25.53
C GLU A 250 -20.42 23.36 25.62
N THR A 251 -20.73 22.70 26.74
CA THR A 251 -22.10 22.39 27.13
C THR A 251 -22.71 23.67 27.71
N PRO A 252 -23.80 24.23 27.16
CA PRO A 252 -24.45 25.38 27.76
C PRO A 252 -25.16 24.98 29.08
N PRO A 253 -25.22 25.87 30.08
CA PRO A 253 -25.81 25.55 31.37
C PRO A 253 -27.34 25.37 31.26
N PRO A 254 -27.93 24.49 32.11
CA PRO A 254 -29.35 24.19 32.05
C PRO A 254 -30.20 25.40 32.47
N GLN A 255 -31.31 25.61 31.76
CA GLN A 255 -32.38 26.53 32.14
C GLN A 255 -33.32 25.88 33.18
#